data_AF-A0A1Q4X9L2-F1
#
_entry.id   AF-A0A1Q4X9L2-F1
#
_cell.length_a   1.000
_cell.length_b   1.000
_cell.length_c   1.000
_cell.angle_alpha   90.00
_cell.angle_beta   90.00
_cell.angle_gamma   90.00
#
_symmetry.space_group_name_H-M   'P 1'
#
loop_
_entity.id
_entity.type
_entity.pdbx_description
1 polymer ?
#
loop_
_entity_poly.entity_id
_entity_poly.type
_entity_poly.pdbx_seq_one_letter_code
_entity_poly.pdbx_strand_id
1 'polypeptide(L)'
;MAEDTTHTAFEEAAADQRVLSTEPAWRECTAEAGYPGEDPDTIGSGKDTGVDSDDTEAAMRNVECREGVELTRTYLDVLFQIQEREIEANQTALRERFEEMQAAPGGRGGKPSEGGTRAGGGQW
;
A
#
# COMPACT_ATOMS: atom_id res chain seq x y z
N MET A 1 -8.35 13.86 0.58
CA MET A 1 -9.26 12.70 0.55
C MET A 1 -8.55 11.38 0.23
N ALA A 2 -7.34 11.37 -0.35
CA ALA A 2 -6.59 10.11 -0.57
C ALA A 2 -5.75 9.65 0.65
N GLU A 3 -5.37 10.55 1.56
CA GLU A 3 -4.60 10.19 2.76
C GLU A 3 -5.41 9.40 3.80
N ASP A 4 -6.73 9.57 3.83
CA ASP A 4 -7.60 8.99 4.87
C ASP A 4 -7.90 7.50 4.61
N THR A 5 -8.11 7.12 3.34
CA THR A 5 -8.46 5.74 2.95
C THR A 5 -7.32 4.76 3.18
N THR A 6 -6.09 5.19 2.88
CA THR A 6 -4.92 4.33 3.07
C THR A 6 -4.71 4.02 4.56
N HIS A 7 -4.85 5.03 5.43
CA HIS A 7 -4.68 4.86 6.87
C HIS A 7 -5.74 3.93 7.48
N THR A 8 -7.01 4.09 7.08
CA THR A 8 -8.09 3.20 7.52
C THR A 8 -7.88 1.76 7.09
N ALA A 9 -7.40 1.51 5.87
CA ALA A 9 -7.16 0.15 5.38
C ALA A 9 -6.04 -0.58 6.16
N PHE A 10 -4.97 0.13 6.55
CA PHE A 10 -3.90 -0.42 7.39
C PHE A 10 -4.40 -0.76 8.81
N GLU A 11 -5.19 0.12 9.42
CA GLU A 11 -5.78 -0.12 10.75
C GLU A 11 -6.79 -1.27 10.72
N GLU A 12 -7.63 -1.34 9.69
CA GLU A 12 -8.59 -2.45 9.51
C GLU A 12 -7.85 -3.78 9.30
N ALA A 13 -6.79 -3.80 8.50
CA ALA A 13 -5.98 -5.00 8.29
C ALA A 13 -5.29 -5.46 9.59
N ALA A 14 -4.74 -4.53 10.38
CA ALA A 14 -4.15 -4.83 11.68
C ALA A 14 -5.18 -5.39 12.69
N ALA A 15 -6.43 -4.92 12.62
CA ALA A 15 -7.51 -5.39 13.47
C ALA A 15 -8.17 -6.70 12.96
N ASP A 16 -7.80 -7.23 11.79
CA ASP A 16 -8.38 -8.47 11.25
C ASP A 16 -7.99 -9.68 12.10
N GLN A 17 -8.98 -10.51 12.42
CA GLN A 17 -8.81 -11.65 13.31
C GLN A 17 -7.78 -12.68 12.80
N ARG A 18 -7.57 -12.76 11.50
CA ARG A 18 -6.54 -13.62 10.88
C ARG A 18 -5.14 -13.11 11.17
N VAL A 19 -4.95 -11.79 11.17
CA VAL A 19 -3.68 -11.18 11.57
C VAL A 19 -3.46 -11.37 13.06
N LEU A 20 -4.45 -10.98 13.88
CA LEU A 20 -4.39 -11.07 15.34
C LEU A 20 -4.15 -12.50 15.85
N SER A 21 -4.58 -13.54 15.12
CA SER A 21 -4.35 -14.93 15.51
C SER A 21 -2.93 -15.42 15.27
N THR A 22 -2.16 -14.74 14.40
CA THR A 22 -0.74 -15.07 14.12
C THR A 22 0.22 -14.37 15.08
N GLU A 23 -0.19 -13.25 15.69
CA GLU A 23 0.64 -12.49 16.63
C GLU A 23 1.13 -13.24 17.87
N PRO A 24 0.35 -14.16 18.51
CA PRO A 24 0.85 -14.91 19.66
C PRO A 24 2.04 -15.82 19.28
N ALA A 25 1.96 -16.48 18.13
CA ALA A 25 3.04 -17.35 17.65
C ALA A 25 4.28 -16.53 17.26
N TRP A 26 4.08 -15.36 16.66
CA TRP A 26 5.18 -14.43 16.41
C TRP A 26 5.84 -13.97 17.73
N ARG A 27 5.05 -13.59 18.75
CA ARG A 27 5.56 -13.16 20.06
C ARG A 27 6.34 -14.26 20.77
N GLU A 28 5.90 -15.51 20.63
CA GLU A 28 6.62 -16.66 21.16
C GLU A 28 7.98 -16.82 20.47
N CYS A 29 8.03 -16.76 19.14
CA CYS A 29 9.26 -16.83 18.37
C CYS A 29 10.26 -15.71 18.72
N THR A 30 9.80 -14.46 18.82
CA THR A 30 10.68 -13.34 19.17
C THR A 30 11.17 -13.41 20.61
N ALA A 31 10.34 -13.87 21.55
CA ALA A 31 10.76 -14.12 22.92
C ALA A 31 11.81 -15.24 23.01
N GLU A 32 11.65 -16.34 22.27
CA GLU A 32 12.65 -17.41 22.18
C GLU A 32 13.97 -16.94 21.55
N ALA A 33 13.90 -15.99 20.61
CA ALA A 33 15.05 -15.35 20.00
C ALA A 33 15.76 -14.32 20.91
N GLY A 34 15.23 -14.05 22.12
CA GLY A 34 15.82 -13.12 23.08
C GLY A 34 15.23 -11.70 23.05
N TYR A 35 14.17 -11.46 22.29
CA TYR A 35 13.53 -10.15 22.08
C TYR A 35 12.06 -10.13 22.56
N PRO A 36 11.77 -10.33 23.86
CA PRO A 36 10.41 -10.39 24.37
C PRO A 36 9.77 -8.99 24.48
N GLY A 37 8.45 -8.91 24.22
CA GLY A 37 7.66 -7.71 24.47
C GLY A 37 7.73 -6.65 23.38
N GLU A 38 8.46 -6.95 22.32
CA GLU A 38 8.48 -6.15 21.11
C GLU A 38 7.13 -6.19 20.36
N ASP A 39 6.84 -5.13 19.61
CA ASP A 39 5.72 -5.08 18.66
C ASP A 39 6.24 -5.41 17.26
N PRO A 40 5.53 -6.25 16.47
CA PRO A 40 5.94 -6.60 15.12
C PRO A 40 6.36 -5.38 14.29
N ASP A 41 5.59 -4.30 14.38
CA ASP A 41 5.72 -3.10 13.56
C ASP A 41 6.80 -2.14 14.08
N THR A 42 7.32 -2.38 15.28
CA THR A 42 8.33 -1.49 15.89
C THR A 42 9.73 -2.08 16.01
N ILE A 43 9.91 -3.41 15.91
CA ILE A 43 11.26 -3.98 15.95
C ILE A 43 12.11 -3.42 14.80
N GLY A 44 13.26 -2.84 15.14
CA GLY A 44 14.20 -2.28 14.17
C GLY A 44 13.73 -0.97 13.53
N SER A 45 12.63 -0.37 14.01
CA SER A 45 12.08 0.88 13.47
C SER A 45 12.88 2.14 13.85
N GLY A 46 13.95 2.00 14.66
CA GLY A 46 14.87 3.10 14.97
C GLY A 46 14.23 4.30 15.67
N LYS A 47 13.11 4.10 16.38
CA LYS A 47 12.54 5.15 17.27
C LYS A 47 13.50 5.50 18.41
N ASP A 48 14.44 4.61 18.72
CA ASP A 48 15.67 4.93 19.42
C ASP A 48 16.75 5.36 18.41
N THR A 49 17.33 6.53 18.61
CA THR A 49 18.17 7.24 17.63
C THR A 49 19.56 6.63 17.39
N GLY A 50 19.78 5.38 17.80
CA GLY A 50 21.02 4.64 17.61
C GLY A 50 20.70 3.22 17.20
N VAL A 51 21.37 2.72 16.16
CA VAL A 51 21.32 1.31 15.76
C VAL A 51 22.53 0.64 16.41
N ASP A 52 22.33 -0.04 17.54
CA ASP A 52 23.34 -0.96 18.07
C ASP A 52 23.35 -2.23 17.20
N SER A 53 24.45 -3.00 17.26
CA SER A 53 24.56 -4.31 16.61
C SER A 53 23.40 -5.25 16.99
N ASP A 54 22.88 -5.11 18.20
CA ASP A 54 21.71 -5.85 18.69
C ASP A 54 20.43 -5.50 17.91
N ASP A 55 20.29 -4.27 17.40
CA ASP A 55 19.11 -3.86 16.63
C ASP A 55 19.06 -4.51 15.24
N THR A 56 20.23 -4.79 14.65
CA THR A 56 20.30 -5.51 13.37
C THR A 56 19.92 -6.97 13.56
N GLU A 57 20.42 -7.61 14.63
CA GLU A 57 20.05 -8.98 14.95
C GLU A 57 18.57 -9.10 15.32
N ALA A 58 18.04 -8.18 16.12
CA ALA A 58 16.62 -8.07 16.44
C ALA A 58 15.76 -7.94 15.17
N ALA A 59 16.16 -7.05 14.23
CA ALA A 59 15.45 -6.88 12.97
C ALA A 59 15.45 -8.15 12.11
N MET A 60 16.59 -8.84 12.01
CA MET A 60 16.66 -10.11 11.28
C MET A 60 15.76 -11.17 11.92
N ARG A 61 15.80 -11.30 13.26
CA ARG A 61 14.93 -12.24 13.99
C ARG A 61 13.45 -11.89 13.85
N ASN A 62 13.09 -10.61 13.83
CA ASN A 62 11.73 -10.21 13.54
C ASN A 62 11.26 -10.70 12.17
N VAL A 63 12.07 -10.50 11.13
CA VAL A 63 11.74 -10.96 9.77
C VAL A 63 11.60 -12.48 9.74
N GLU A 64 12.56 -13.22 10.29
CA GLU A 64 12.51 -14.69 10.34
C GLU A 64 11.26 -15.20 11.07
N CYS A 65 10.93 -14.61 12.22
CA CYS A 65 9.73 -14.98 12.98
C CYS A 65 8.44 -14.64 12.22
N ARG A 66 8.38 -13.48 11.56
CA ARG A 66 7.23 -13.05 10.74
C ARG A 66 6.99 -13.98 9.57
N GLU A 67 8.06 -14.39 8.89
CA GLU A 67 8.00 -15.36 7.80
C GLU A 67 7.60 -16.74 8.32
N GLY A 68 8.20 -17.21 9.42
CA GLY A 68 7.93 -18.52 9.99
C GLY A 68 6.48 -18.73 10.44
N VAL A 69 5.79 -17.66 10.83
CA VAL A 69 4.37 -17.70 11.23
C VAL A 69 3.41 -17.14 10.18
N GLU A 70 3.91 -16.83 8.97
CA GLU A 70 3.15 -16.24 7.86
C GLU A 70 2.42 -14.93 8.22
N LEU A 71 2.89 -14.19 9.24
CA LEU A 71 2.26 -12.96 9.72
C LEU A 71 2.24 -11.88 8.62
N THR A 72 3.39 -11.63 7.98
CA THR A 72 3.49 -10.64 6.90
C THR A 72 2.59 -10.99 5.71
N ARG A 73 2.54 -12.27 5.33
CA ARG A 73 1.70 -12.72 4.23
C ARG A 73 0.22 -12.56 4.56
N THR A 74 -0.20 -13.00 5.74
CA THR A 74 -1.58 -12.89 6.20
C THR A 74 -2.03 -11.43 6.23
N TYR A 75 -1.18 -10.54 6.72
CA TYR A 75 -1.43 -9.10 6.72
C TYR A 75 -1.64 -8.54 5.31
N LEU A 76 -0.73 -8.85 4.38
CA LEU A 76 -0.83 -8.38 3.00
C LEU A 76 -2.07 -8.94 2.29
N ASP A 77 -2.40 -10.22 2.48
CA ASP A 77 -3.58 -10.84 1.89
C ASP A 77 -4.88 -10.18 2.37
N VAL A 78 -4.96 -9.84 3.65
CA VAL A 78 -6.09 -9.09 4.24
C VAL A 78 -6.16 -7.68 3.65
N LEU A 79 -5.03 -6.97 3.62
CA LEU A 79 -4.95 -5.61 3.10
C LEU A 79 -5.37 -5.55 1.63
N PHE A 80 -4.96 -6.53 0.81
CA PHE A 80 -5.39 -6.63 -0.57
C PHE A 80 -6.90 -6.81 -0.69
N GLN A 81 -7.51 -7.68 0.12
CA GLN A 81 -8.96 -7.89 0.12
C GLN A 81 -9.74 -6.62 0.49
N ILE A 82 -9.23 -5.86 1.47
CA ILE A 82 -9.82 -4.56 1.86
C ILE A 82 -9.73 -3.57 0.70
N GLN A 83 -8.57 -3.46 0.06
CA GLN A 83 -8.38 -2.54 -1.06
C GLN A 83 -9.24 -2.92 -2.27
N GLU A 84 -9.37 -4.22 -2.60
CA GLU A 84 -10.26 -4.69 -3.66
C GLU A 84 -11.71 -4.27 -3.39
N ARG A 85 -12.20 -4.50 -2.17
CA ARG A 85 -13.55 -4.09 -1.75
C ARG A 85 -13.74 -2.58 -1.84
N GLU A 86 -12.76 -1.78 -1.43
CA GLU A 86 -12.85 -0.32 -1.53
C GLU A 86 -12.85 0.17 -2.98
N ILE A 87 -12.04 -0.43 -3.85
CA ILE A 87 -12.01 -0.12 -5.29
C ILE A 87 -13.36 -0.45 -5.93
N GLU A 88 -13.92 -1.61 -5.62
CA GLU A 88 -15.25 -2.01 -6.12
C GLU A 88 -16.34 -1.06 -5.64
N ALA A 89 -16.35 -0.71 -4.35
CA ALA A 89 -17.32 0.22 -3.78
C ALA A 89 -17.26 1.63 -4.40
N ASN A 90 -16.08 2.05 -4.86
CA ASN A 90 -15.84 3.39 -5.40
C ASN A 90 -15.64 3.42 -6.93
N GLN A 91 -15.92 2.31 -7.64
CA GLN A 91 -15.58 2.16 -9.06
C GLN A 91 -16.16 3.28 -9.95
N THR A 92 -17.39 3.71 -9.67
CA THR A 92 -18.05 4.80 -10.42
C THR A 92 -17.34 6.13 -10.20
N ALA A 93 -17.10 6.51 -8.94
CA ALA A 93 -16.41 7.76 -8.60
C ALA A 93 -14.97 7.79 -9.16
N LEU A 94 -14.27 6.65 -9.13
CA LEU A 94 -12.95 6.50 -9.72
C LEU A 94 -12.97 6.70 -11.25
N ARG A 95 -14.00 6.17 -11.93
CA ARG A 95 -14.18 6.35 -13.37
C ARG A 95 -14.49 7.80 -13.73
N GLU A 96 -15.43 8.43 -13.03
CA GLU A 96 -15.77 9.85 -13.23
C GLU A 96 -14.53 10.73 -13.05
N ARG A 97 -13.74 10.49 -12.00
CA ARG A 97 -12.50 11.22 -11.76
C ARG A 97 -11.46 11.02 -12.85
N PHE A 98 -11.35 9.80 -13.39
CA PHE A 98 -10.46 9.50 -14.50
C PHE A 98 -10.86 10.28 -15.77
N GLU A 99 -12.15 10.35 -16.07
CA GLU A 99 -12.68 11.13 -17.20
C GLU A 99 -12.43 12.65 -17.02
N GLU A 100 -12.65 13.18 -15.82
CA GLU A 100 -12.31 14.58 -15.47
C GLU A 100 -10.82 14.90 -15.71
N MET A 101 -9.93 14.00 -15.28
CA MET A 101 -8.48 14.18 -15.45
C MET A 101 -8.05 14.12 -16.92
N GLN A 102 -8.72 13.32 -17.75
CA GLN A 102 -8.46 13.27 -19.19
C GLN A 102 -8.97 14.53 -19.92
N ALA A 103 -10.08 15.10 -19.46
CA ALA A 103 -10.67 16.30 -20.05
C ALA A 103 -9.92 17.60 -19.67
N ALA A 104 -9.07 17.57 -18.65
CA ALA A 104 -8.30 18.72 -18.22
C ALA A 104 -7.25 19.14 -19.29
N PRO A 105 -7.09 20.44 -19.58
CA PRO A 105 -6.09 20.93 -20.53
C PRO A 105 -4.68 20.71 -19.95
N GLY A 106 -4.07 19.58 -20.31
CA GLY A 106 -2.82 19.05 -19.74
C GLY A 106 -2.81 17.52 -19.61
N GLY A 107 -3.98 16.88 -19.73
CA GLY A 107 -4.10 15.43 -19.88
C GLY A 107 -3.39 14.96 -21.16
N ARG A 108 -2.64 13.87 -21.06
CA ARG A 108 -1.82 13.25 -22.11
C ARG A 108 -2.64 12.64 -23.27
N GLY A 109 -3.77 13.25 -23.64
CA GLY A 109 -4.55 12.95 -24.84
C GLY A 109 -4.36 14.09 -25.83
N GLY A 110 -3.47 13.91 -26.80
CA GLY A 110 -3.24 14.88 -27.86
C GLY A 110 -4.55 15.25 -28.57
N LYS A 111 -4.79 16.55 -28.74
CA LYS A 111 -5.81 17.07 -29.65
C LYS A 111 -5.62 16.42 -31.03
N PRO A 112 -6.69 15.95 -31.70
CA PRO A 112 -6.59 15.75 -33.14
C PRO A 112 -6.34 17.13 -33.77
N SER A 113 -5.28 17.22 -34.55
CA SER A 113 -4.99 18.41 -35.36
C SER A 113 -6.14 18.61 -36.35
N GLU A 114 -6.95 19.66 -36.15
CA GLU A 114 -7.89 20.11 -37.16
C GLU A 114 -7.11 20.50 -38.41
N GLY A 115 -7.45 19.82 -39.51
CA GLY A 115 -6.77 19.89 -40.78
C GLY A 115 -6.75 21.30 -41.35
N GLY A 116 -5.57 21.68 -41.85
CA GLY A 116 -5.35 22.95 -42.53
C GLY A 116 -6.25 23.10 -43.75
N THR A 117 -6.92 24.24 -43.82
CA THR A 117 -7.67 24.70 -44.98
C THR A 117 -6.72 24.93 -46.14
N ARG A 118 -6.69 23.98 -47.09
CA ARG A 118 -6.00 24.13 -48.38
C ARG A 118 -6.86 25.00 -49.30
N ALA A 119 -6.66 26.31 -49.28
CA ALA A 119 -7.20 27.20 -50.30
C ALA A 119 -6.35 27.08 -51.58
N GLY A 120 -6.62 26.04 -52.38
CA GLY A 120 -6.13 25.91 -53.75
C GLY A 120 -7.28 26.16 -54.72
N GLY A 121 -7.60 27.44 -54.97
CA GLY A 121 -8.53 27.85 -56.00
C GLY A 121 -7.76 28.16 -57.28
N GLY A 122 -7.72 27.21 -58.22
CA GLY A 122 -7.34 27.46 -59.60
C GLY A 122 -8.59 27.74 -60.45
N GLN A 123 -8.54 28.76 -61.29
CA GLN A 123 -9.35 28.84 -62.50
C GLN A 123 -8.65 29.72 -63.55
N TRP A 124 -8.77 29.23 -64.78
CA TRP A 124 -8.26 29.61 -66.11
C TRP A 124 -8.05 31.10 -66.40
#